data_AF-A0A7C3M8C0-F1
#
_entry.id   AF-A0A7C3M8C0-F1
#
_cell.length_a   1.000
_cell.length_b   1.000
_cell.length_c   1.000
_cell.angle_alpha   90.00
_cell.angle_beta   90.00
_cell.angle_gamma   90.00
#
_symmetry.space_group_name_H-M   'P 1'
#
loop_
_entity.id
_entity.type
_entity.pdbx_description
1 polymer ?
#
loop_
_entity_poly.entity_id
_entity_poly.type
_entity_poly.pdbx_seq_one_letter_code
_entity_poly.pdbx_strand_id
1 'polypeptide(L)'
;MPIQIDFTVAVGIFIIIIGLSLAFVLNYLTKYSQYSKINNLKAIAYNLFVPLKLNLTTELYKLPIKITEINGNERIDTIINLSLSFDEKCEKKAWNSTVRVYEDDKEVEFSLYNQTFCEEKYLKYSDLVLKSNFSAYQTKIFFVYFSEEKEVEEPNYSIPYEENSGFKVEIFPLQETKILSIGKLKKLRNISYEDLIKNFGNYNFYLEISEK
;
A
#
# COMPACT_ATOMS: atom_id res chain seq x y z
N MET A 1 -13.91 51.17 60.51
CA MET A 1 -13.97 49.70 60.67
C MET A 1 -14.32 48.87 59.42
N PRO A 2 -14.55 49.39 58.19
CA PRO A 2 -14.85 48.51 57.03
C PRO A 2 -13.64 47.71 56.53
N ILE A 3 -12.42 48.24 56.70
CA ILE A 3 -11.16 47.65 56.19
C ILE A 3 -10.87 46.23 56.73
N GLN A 4 -11.30 45.91 57.96
CA GLN A 4 -11.03 44.60 58.55
C GLN A 4 -11.87 43.48 57.91
N ILE A 5 -13.09 43.79 57.48
CA ILE A 5 -14.00 42.80 56.87
C ILE A 5 -13.47 42.41 55.48
N ASP A 6 -13.03 43.39 54.68
CA ASP A 6 -12.49 43.14 53.34
C ASP A 6 -11.20 42.31 53.38
N PHE A 7 -10.34 42.55 54.37
CA PHE A 7 -9.12 41.75 54.56
C PHE A 7 -9.41 40.30 54.92
N THR A 8 -10.33 40.05 55.86
CA THR A 8 -10.72 38.68 56.26
C THR A 8 -11.34 37.91 55.09
N VAL A 9 -12.19 38.55 54.29
CA VAL A 9 -12.79 37.93 53.10
C VAL A 9 -11.72 37.59 52.05
N ALA A 10 -10.78 38.50 51.79
CA ALA A 10 -9.68 38.26 50.85
C ALA A 10 -8.78 37.09 51.27
N VAL A 11 -8.42 36.99 52.56
CA VAL A 11 -7.64 35.86 53.09
C VAL A 11 -8.40 34.55 52.97
N GLY A 12 -9.72 34.55 53.23
CA GLY A 12 -10.57 33.37 53.05
C GLY A 12 -10.56 32.84 51.62
N ILE A 13 -10.76 33.73 50.63
CA ILE A 13 -10.73 33.37 49.21
C ILE A 13 -9.34 32.84 48.81
N PHE A 14 -8.27 33.48 49.30
CA PHE A 14 -6.90 33.07 49.00
C PHE A 14 -6.59 31.64 49.49
N ILE A 15 -7.02 31.29 50.71
CA ILE A 15 -6.84 29.95 51.27
C ILE A 15 -7.60 28.90 50.44
N ILE A 16 -8.82 29.21 49.99
CA ILE A 16 -9.61 28.30 49.14
C ILE A 16 -8.91 28.05 47.80
N ILE A 17 -8.40 29.11 47.16
CA ILE A 17 -7.69 28.99 45.88
C ILE A 17 -6.43 28.15 46.05
N ILE A 18 -5.61 28.40 47.08
CA ILE A 18 -4.42 27.60 47.36
C ILE A 18 -4.79 26.14 47.61
N GLY A 19 -5.83 25.87 48.40
CA GLY A 19 -6.29 24.51 48.68
C GLY A 19 -6.68 23.76 47.41
N LEU A 20 -7.42 24.40 46.50
CA LEU A 20 -7.79 23.83 45.22
C LEU A 20 -6.58 23.59 44.30
N SER A 21 -5.65 24.54 44.23
CA SER A 21 -4.41 24.37 43.46
C SER A 21 -3.56 23.21 43.99
N LEU A 22 -3.43 23.08 45.31
CA LEU A 22 -2.67 21.98 45.92
C LEU A 22 -3.33 20.62 45.63
N ALA A 23 -4.66 20.54 45.76
CA ALA A 23 -5.41 19.33 45.46
C ALA A 23 -5.27 18.93 43.97
N PHE A 24 -5.28 19.90 43.06
CA PHE A 24 -5.05 19.67 41.64
C PHE A 24 -3.64 19.10 41.36
N VAL A 25 -2.60 19.71 41.95
CA VAL A 25 -1.22 19.25 41.80
C VAL A 25 -1.03 17.85 42.38
N LEU A 26 -1.59 17.57 43.56
CA LEU A 26 -1.52 16.23 44.16
C LEU A 26 -2.20 15.18 43.28
N ASN A 27 -3.38 15.47 42.74
CA ASN A 27 -4.07 14.57 41.81
C ASN A 27 -3.23 14.34 40.54
N TYR A 28 -2.65 15.39 39.97
CA TYR A 28 -1.76 15.27 38.80
C TYR A 28 -0.54 14.38 39.07
N LEU A 29 0.13 14.56 40.22
CA LEU A 29 1.29 13.75 40.61
C LEU A 29 0.93 12.28 40.81
N THR A 30 -0.23 11.98 41.40
CA THR A 30 -0.69 10.59 41.54
C THR A 30 -0.94 9.91 40.19
N LYS A 31 -1.51 10.63 39.21
CA LYS A 31 -1.68 10.13 37.84
C LYS A 31 -0.35 9.94 37.14
N TYR A 32 0.58 10.88 37.27
CA TYR A 32 1.91 10.79 36.66
C TYR A 32 2.69 9.53 37.13
N SER A 33 2.61 9.19 38.41
CA SER A 33 3.20 7.95 38.94
C SER A 33 2.59 6.68 38.33
N GLN A 34 1.32 6.69 37.96
CA GLN A 34 0.68 5.55 37.29
C GLN A 34 1.16 5.43 35.84
N TYR A 35 1.29 6.55 35.12
CA TYR A 35 1.81 6.56 33.75
C TYR A 35 3.25 6.04 33.65
N SER A 36 4.14 6.38 34.60
CA SER A 36 5.51 5.88 34.58
C SER A 36 5.59 4.37 34.78
N LYS A 37 4.73 3.79 35.64
CA LYS A 37 4.61 2.34 35.81
C LYS A 37 4.13 1.64 34.54
N ILE A 38 3.15 2.21 33.84
CA ILE A 38 2.64 1.65 32.57
C ILE A 38 3.73 1.69 31.49
N ASN A 39 4.49 2.78 31.38
CA ASN A 39 5.57 2.88 30.40
C ASN A 39 6.71 1.91 30.70
N ASN A 40 7.07 1.70 31.97
CA ASN A 40 8.04 0.68 32.36
C ASN A 40 7.53 -0.74 32.07
N LEU A 41 6.25 -1.03 32.33
CA LEU A 41 5.66 -2.33 31.98
C LEU A 41 5.62 -2.55 30.47
N LYS A 42 5.33 -1.51 29.66
CA LYS A 42 5.44 -1.58 28.20
C LYS A 42 6.88 -1.83 27.76
N ALA A 43 7.86 -1.14 28.33
CA ALA A 43 9.27 -1.33 27.99
C ALA A 43 9.77 -2.74 28.38
N ILE A 44 9.37 -3.26 29.54
CA ILE A 44 9.66 -4.64 29.96
C ILE A 44 8.99 -5.64 29.01
N ALA A 45 7.73 -5.41 28.62
CA ALA A 45 7.05 -6.22 27.62
C ALA A 45 7.79 -6.17 26.27
N TYR A 46 8.15 -5.00 25.75
CA TYR A 46 8.93 -4.87 24.51
C TYR A 46 10.28 -5.60 24.55
N ASN A 47 10.93 -5.66 25.72
CA ASN A 47 12.19 -6.39 25.87
C ASN A 47 11.98 -7.91 26.06
N LEU A 48 10.84 -8.34 26.60
CA LEU A 48 10.47 -9.76 26.70
C LEU A 48 9.94 -10.33 25.37
N PHE A 49 9.34 -9.50 24.54
CA PHE A 49 8.74 -9.88 23.26
C PHE A 49 9.50 -9.16 22.14
N VAL A 50 10.54 -9.79 21.59
CA VAL A 50 11.22 -9.26 20.40
C VAL A 50 10.20 -9.23 19.25
N PRO A 51 9.85 -8.06 18.71
CA PRO A 51 8.85 -7.98 17.65
C PRO A 51 9.38 -8.70 16.41
N LEU A 52 8.67 -9.73 15.98
CA LEU A 52 9.01 -10.48 14.78
C LEU A 52 8.75 -9.59 13.56
N LYS A 53 9.82 -9.09 12.94
CA LYS A 53 9.73 -8.34 11.68
C LYS A 53 9.46 -9.30 10.53
N LEU A 54 8.18 -9.52 10.24
CA LEU A 54 7.76 -10.29 9.07
C LEU A 54 7.82 -9.40 7.83
N ASN A 55 8.64 -9.79 6.85
CA ASN A 55 8.73 -9.07 5.58
C ASN A 55 7.53 -9.42 4.68
N LEU A 56 6.38 -8.81 4.99
CA LEU A 56 5.11 -9.01 4.28
C LEU A 56 4.94 -8.09 3.08
N THR A 57 5.95 -7.32 2.71
CA THR A 57 5.87 -6.47 1.52
C THR A 57 6.41 -7.20 0.29
N THR A 58 5.89 -6.84 -0.89
CA THR A 58 6.42 -7.19 -2.21
C THR A 58 6.49 -5.92 -3.06
N GLU A 59 7.24 -5.98 -4.15
CA GLU A 59 7.37 -4.88 -5.09
C GLU A 59 6.21 -4.91 -6.10
N LEU A 60 5.55 -3.78 -6.24
CA LEU A 60 4.57 -3.51 -7.28
C LEU A 60 5.19 -2.52 -8.25
N TYR A 61 5.22 -2.91 -9.51
CA TYR A 61 5.73 -2.08 -10.59
C TYR A 61 4.56 -1.43 -11.33
N LYS A 62 4.76 -0.17 -11.72
CA LYS A 62 3.78 0.66 -12.42
C LYS A 62 4.44 1.27 -13.65
N LEU A 63 3.88 0.98 -14.83
CA LEU A 63 4.33 1.49 -16.11
C LEU A 63 3.28 2.44 -16.69
N PRO A 64 3.50 3.77 -16.66
CA PRO A 64 2.58 4.73 -17.27
C PRO A 64 2.73 4.75 -18.80
N ILE A 65 1.60 4.76 -19.49
CA ILE A 65 1.54 4.80 -20.95
C ILE A 65 0.58 5.92 -21.35
N LYS A 66 1.05 6.86 -22.16
CA LYS A 66 0.22 7.91 -22.72
C LYS A 66 -0.09 7.61 -24.17
N ILE A 67 -1.37 7.63 -24.50
CA ILE A 67 -1.89 7.34 -25.83
C ILE A 67 -2.64 8.56 -26.31
N THR A 68 -2.32 9.05 -27.50
CA THR A 68 -2.94 10.24 -28.11
C THR A 68 -3.50 9.88 -29.48
N GLU A 69 -4.78 10.16 -29.71
CA GLU A 69 -5.41 10.08 -31.03
C GLU A 69 -4.84 11.19 -31.92
N ILE A 70 -4.41 10.87 -33.15
CA ILE A 70 -3.72 11.85 -34.02
C ILE A 70 -4.47 12.16 -35.31
N ASN A 71 -5.54 11.44 -35.65
CA ASN A 71 -6.25 11.64 -36.91
C ASN A 71 -7.41 12.63 -36.79
N GLY A 72 -7.74 13.09 -35.58
CA GLY A 72 -8.84 14.03 -35.34
C GLY A 72 -10.22 13.39 -35.42
N ASN A 73 -10.29 12.06 -35.29
CA ASN A 73 -11.55 11.31 -35.36
C ASN A 73 -11.96 10.81 -33.98
N GLU A 74 -13.26 10.81 -33.70
CA GLU A 74 -13.80 10.07 -32.58
C GLU A 74 -13.72 8.56 -32.86
N ARG A 75 -13.36 7.80 -31.82
CA ARG A 75 -13.08 6.37 -31.87
C ARG A 75 -13.78 5.72 -30.69
N ILE A 76 -14.80 4.93 -30.98
CA ILE A 76 -15.54 4.17 -29.98
C ILE A 76 -15.04 2.73 -30.04
N ASP A 77 -14.81 2.14 -28.88
CA ASP A 77 -14.50 0.73 -28.72
C ASP A 77 -13.26 0.28 -29.50
N THR A 78 -12.29 1.18 -29.66
CA THR A 78 -11.11 0.92 -30.49
C THR A 78 -10.08 0.08 -29.75
N ILE A 79 -9.53 -0.87 -30.48
CA ILE A 79 -8.49 -1.77 -30.01
C ILE A 79 -7.12 -1.11 -30.22
N ILE A 80 -6.34 -1.08 -29.15
CA ILE A 80 -5.01 -0.51 -29.13
C ILE A 80 -4.03 -1.60 -28.77
N ASN A 81 -3.05 -1.80 -29.64
CA ASN A 81 -1.96 -2.73 -29.47
C ASN A 81 -0.65 -1.99 -29.17
N LEU A 82 0.08 -2.46 -28.15
CA LEU A 82 1.30 -1.84 -27.62
C LEU A 82 2.32 -2.94 -27.30
N SER A 83 3.52 -2.87 -27.88
CA SER A 83 4.62 -3.76 -27.46
C SER A 83 5.27 -3.24 -26.18
N LEU A 84 5.20 -4.01 -25.11
CA LEU A 84 5.68 -3.64 -23.79
C LEU A 84 6.81 -4.55 -23.30
N SER A 85 7.68 -3.96 -22.50
CA SER A 85 8.80 -4.59 -21.83
C SER A 85 8.57 -4.58 -20.33
N PHE A 86 8.55 -5.77 -19.72
CA PHE A 86 8.20 -5.98 -18.32
C PHE A 86 9.44 -6.28 -17.46
N ASP A 87 10.34 -7.13 -17.98
CA ASP A 87 11.51 -7.59 -17.23
C ASP A 87 12.70 -7.95 -18.15
N GLU A 88 13.27 -6.96 -18.83
CA GLU A 88 14.36 -7.18 -19.82
C GLU A 88 15.55 -7.98 -19.29
N LYS A 89 15.82 -7.79 -17.99
CA LYS A 89 16.96 -8.38 -17.28
C LYS A 89 16.63 -9.70 -16.59
N CYS A 90 15.36 -10.14 -16.62
CA CYS A 90 14.89 -11.34 -15.95
C CYS A 90 15.17 -11.34 -14.44
N GLU A 91 14.87 -10.22 -13.79
CA GLU A 91 14.99 -10.00 -12.34
C GLU A 91 13.77 -10.49 -11.55
N LYS A 92 12.85 -11.24 -12.20
CA LYS A 92 11.63 -11.84 -11.64
C LYS A 92 10.54 -10.81 -11.27
N LYS A 93 10.41 -9.75 -12.08
CA LYS A 93 9.55 -8.59 -11.76
C LYS A 93 8.07 -8.78 -12.04
N ALA A 94 7.74 -9.52 -13.09
CA ALA A 94 6.40 -9.59 -13.64
C ALA A 94 5.92 -11.03 -13.77
N TRP A 95 5.01 -11.47 -12.91
CA TRP A 95 4.32 -12.73 -13.09
C TRP A 95 3.13 -12.54 -14.02
N ASN A 96 2.94 -13.43 -15.00
CA ASN A 96 1.95 -13.25 -16.08
C ASN A 96 0.55 -12.87 -15.57
N SER A 97 0.07 -13.57 -14.53
CA SER A 97 -1.29 -13.36 -14.00
C SER A 97 -1.45 -12.07 -13.19
N THR A 98 -0.38 -11.33 -12.90
CA THR A 98 -0.42 -10.09 -12.11
C THR A 98 -0.64 -8.84 -12.93
N VAL A 99 -0.48 -8.93 -14.26
CA VAL A 99 -0.62 -7.75 -15.13
C VAL A 99 -2.04 -7.20 -15.00
N ARG A 100 -2.18 -5.90 -14.78
CA ARG A 100 -3.45 -5.18 -14.75
C ARG A 100 -3.29 -3.85 -15.45
N VAL A 101 -4.33 -3.40 -16.14
CA VAL A 101 -4.32 -2.12 -16.85
C VAL A 101 -5.43 -1.26 -16.27
N TYR A 102 -5.08 -0.04 -15.87
CA TYR A 102 -6.04 0.93 -15.36
C TYR A 102 -6.04 2.20 -16.20
N GLU A 103 -7.22 2.75 -16.42
CA GLU A 103 -7.44 4.11 -16.87
C GLU A 103 -8.07 4.87 -15.69
N ASP A 104 -7.37 5.88 -15.19
CA ASP A 104 -7.65 6.51 -13.90
C ASP A 104 -7.70 5.47 -12.76
N ASP A 105 -8.90 5.16 -12.25
CA ASP A 105 -9.15 4.18 -11.16
C ASP A 105 -10.00 2.99 -11.64
N LYS A 106 -10.20 2.84 -12.96
CA LYS A 106 -11.00 1.76 -13.53
C LYS A 106 -10.11 0.77 -14.27
N GLU A 107 -10.27 -0.52 -13.94
CA GLU A 107 -9.61 -1.57 -14.68
C GLU A 107 -10.16 -1.63 -16.11
N VAL A 108 -9.25 -1.72 -17.08
CA VAL A 108 -9.56 -1.80 -18.50
C VAL A 108 -9.33 -3.23 -18.95
N GLU A 109 -10.28 -3.77 -19.72
CA GLU A 109 -10.13 -5.09 -20.33
C GLU A 109 -8.91 -5.09 -21.25
N PHE A 110 -8.08 -6.13 -21.13
CA PHE A 110 -6.87 -6.29 -21.91
C PHE A 110 -6.56 -7.75 -22.21
N SER A 111 -5.77 -8.00 -23.24
CA SER A 111 -5.22 -9.32 -23.54
C SER A 111 -3.73 -9.20 -23.89
N LEU A 112 -2.97 -10.22 -23.53
CA LEU A 112 -1.53 -10.29 -23.79
C LEU A 112 -1.26 -11.26 -24.95
N TYR A 113 -0.53 -10.79 -25.94
CA TYR A 113 -0.14 -11.53 -27.14
C TYR A 113 1.39 -11.58 -27.29
N ASN A 114 1.87 -12.52 -28.10
CA ASN A 114 3.29 -12.65 -28.45
C ASN A 114 4.21 -12.63 -27.22
N GLN A 115 3.77 -13.31 -26.16
CA GLN A 115 4.42 -13.31 -24.87
C GLN A 115 5.78 -14.01 -24.95
N THR A 116 6.81 -13.32 -24.48
CA THR A 116 8.14 -13.90 -24.26
C THR A 116 8.39 -13.96 -22.76
N PHE A 117 8.85 -15.11 -22.27
CA PHE A 117 9.09 -15.34 -20.86
C PHE A 117 10.58 -15.47 -20.53
N CYS A 118 10.94 -15.06 -19.33
CA CYS A 118 12.17 -15.44 -18.63
C CYS A 118 12.03 -16.84 -18.03
N GLU A 119 13.02 -17.27 -17.26
CA GLU A 119 12.93 -18.50 -16.45
C GLU A 119 11.69 -18.49 -15.54
N GLU A 120 11.20 -19.66 -15.17
CA GLU A 120 10.03 -19.84 -14.30
C GLU A 120 8.71 -19.20 -14.78
N LYS A 121 8.59 -18.75 -16.03
CA LYS A 121 7.40 -18.07 -16.60
C LYS A 121 7.19 -16.60 -16.16
N TYR A 122 8.24 -15.92 -15.69
CA TYR A 122 8.16 -14.46 -15.54
C TYR A 122 8.06 -13.79 -16.92
N LEU A 123 7.15 -12.84 -17.06
CA LEU A 123 6.88 -12.15 -18.31
C LEU A 123 8.03 -11.19 -18.63
N LYS A 124 8.66 -11.37 -19.80
CA LYS A 124 9.76 -10.53 -20.27
C LYS A 124 9.24 -9.41 -21.18
N TYR A 125 8.52 -9.80 -22.23
CA TYR A 125 7.94 -8.92 -23.24
C TYR A 125 6.55 -9.43 -23.62
N SER A 126 5.66 -8.53 -24.01
CA SER A 126 4.36 -8.89 -24.57
C SER A 126 3.79 -7.75 -25.40
N ASP A 127 2.99 -8.10 -26.38
CA ASP A 127 2.05 -7.16 -26.99
C ASP A 127 0.81 -7.08 -26.10
N LEU A 128 0.56 -5.89 -25.54
CA LEU A 128 -0.62 -5.57 -24.77
C LEU A 128 -1.70 -5.01 -25.70
N VAL A 129 -2.83 -5.70 -25.74
CA VAL A 129 -4.01 -5.28 -26.51
C VAL A 129 -5.09 -4.85 -25.52
N LEU A 130 -5.57 -3.62 -25.64
CA LEU A 130 -6.62 -3.06 -24.77
C LEU A 130 -7.69 -2.35 -25.59
N LYS A 131 -8.90 -2.24 -25.04
CA LYS A 131 -10.04 -1.57 -25.68
C LYS A 131 -10.35 -0.26 -24.95
N SER A 132 -10.42 0.85 -25.67
CA SER A 132 -10.83 2.14 -25.06
C SER A 132 -11.43 3.12 -26.09
N ASN A 133 -12.11 4.13 -25.57
CA ASN A 133 -12.79 5.18 -26.35
C ASN A 133 -11.95 6.45 -26.38
N PHE A 134 -11.85 7.11 -27.53
CA PHE A 134 -11.13 8.38 -27.70
C PHE A 134 -11.99 9.38 -28.46
N SER A 135 -12.10 10.60 -27.94
CA SER A 135 -12.54 11.74 -28.74
C SER A 135 -11.42 12.20 -29.68
N ALA A 136 -11.76 13.02 -30.68
CA ALA A 136 -10.80 13.62 -31.61
C ALA A 136 -9.65 14.32 -30.86
N TYR A 137 -8.41 13.96 -31.18
CA TYR A 137 -7.20 14.49 -30.53
C TYR A 137 -7.10 14.27 -29.01
N GLN A 138 -7.92 13.37 -28.44
CA GLN A 138 -7.88 13.09 -27.01
C GLN A 138 -6.58 12.37 -26.65
N THR A 139 -6.03 12.77 -25.51
CA THR A 139 -4.95 12.05 -24.83
C THR A 139 -5.48 11.35 -23.60
N LYS A 140 -5.10 10.09 -23.41
CA LYS A 140 -5.39 9.29 -22.21
C LYS A 140 -4.10 8.71 -21.63
N ILE A 141 -4.10 8.47 -20.33
CA ILE A 141 -2.99 7.84 -19.62
C ILE A 141 -3.51 6.53 -19.02
N PHE A 142 -2.82 5.45 -19.36
CA PHE A 142 -3.04 4.13 -18.82
C PHE A 142 -1.89 3.78 -17.87
N PHE A 143 -2.19 2.99 -16.86
CA PHE A 143 -1.22 2.48 -15.91
C PHE A 143 -1.23 0.96 -15.96
N VAL A 144 -0.11 0.37 -16.35
CA VAL A 144 0.07 -1.07 -16.32
C VAL A 144 0.77 -1.43 -15.01
N TYR A 145 0.11 -2.24 -14.19
CA TYR A 145 0.62 -2.74 -12.92
C TYR A 145 0.98 -4.20 -13.04
N PHE A 146 2.04 -4.62 -12.36
CA PHE A 146 2.46 -6.03 -12.27
C PHE A 146 3.36 -6.25 -11.05
N SER A 147 3.50 -7.49 -10.63
CA SER A 147 4.35 -7.88 -9.49
C SER A 147 4.89 -9.31 -9.65
N GLU A 148 5.75 -9.72 -8.72
CA GLU A 148 6.29 -11.09 -8.64
C GLU A 148 5.31 -12.13 -8.05
N GLU A 149 4.10 -11.70 -7.67
CA GLU A 149 3.14 -12.54 -6.94
C GLU A 149 2.56 -13.67 -7.80
N LYS A 150 2.76 -14.92 -7.36
CA LYS A 150 2.25 -16.11 -8.07
C LYS A 150 0.81 -16.48 -7.69
N GLU A 151 0.28 -15.89 -6.61
CA GLU A 151 -1.03 -16.23 -6.03
C GLU A 151 -2.16 -15.27 -6.48
N VAL A 152 -1.88 -14.37 -7.42
CA VAL A 152 -2.86 -13.49 -8.04
C VAL A 152 -3.52 -14.24 -9.21
N GLU A 153 -4.84 -14.28 -9.21
CA GLU A 153 -5.62 -14.93 -10.27
C GLU A 153 -5.48 -14.17 -11.59
N GLU A 154 -5.44 -14.89 -12.71
CA GLU A 154 -5.31 -14.29 -14.04
C GLU A 154 -6.64 -13.67 -14.46
N PRO A 155 -6.64 -12.45 -15.05
CA PRO A 155 -7.84 -11.85 -15.56
C PRO A 155 -8.32 -12.61 -16.81
N ASN A 156 -9.62 -12.85 -16.91
CA ASN A 156 -10.22 -13.61 -18.00
C ASN A 156 -10.91 -12.66 -19.01
N TYR A 157 -10.10 -11.90 -19.74
CA TYR A 157 -10.56 -11.05 -20.84
C TYR A 157 -10.13 -11.66 -22.18
N SER A 158 -10.95 -11.47 -23.22
CA SER A 158 -10.63 -11.91 -24.57
C SER A 158 -10.90 -10.78 -25.56
N ILE A 159 -9.84 -10.15 -26.04
CA ILE A 159 -9.89 -9.06 -27.01
C ILE A 159 -9.09 -9.48 -28.23
N PRO A 160 -9.67 -9.46 -29.45
CA PRO A 160 -8.94 -9.87 -30.64
C PRO A 160 -7.75 -8.94 -30.90
N TYR A 161 -6.69 -9.52 -31.46
CA TYR A 161 -5.54 -8.74 -31.90
C TYR A 161 -5.89 -7.97 -33.19
N GLU A 162 -5.74 -6.65 -33.17
CA GLU A 162 -5.90 -5.78 -34.33
C GLU A 162 -4.68 -4.86 -34.47
N GLU A 163 -4.28 -4.59 -35.71
CA GLU A 163 -3.22 -3.61 -35.97
C GLU A 163 -3.74 -2.20 -35.68
N ASN A 164 -3.04 -1.51 -34.79
CA ASN A 164 -3.44 -0.17 -34.41
C ASN A 164 -2.83 0.87 -35.36
N SER A 165 -3.65 1.78 -35.88
CA SER A 165 -3.19 2.92 -36.68
C SER A 165 -3.82 4.23 -36.21
N GLY A 166 -3.06 5.32 -36.30
CA GLY A 166 -3.53 6.66 -35.96
C GLY A 166 -3.57 6.97 -34.45
N PHE A 167 -2.69 6.35 -33.67
CA PHE A 167 -2.38 6.78 -32.32
C PHE A 167 -0.88 7.02 -32.16
N LYS A 168 -0.52 8.00 -31.35
CA LYS A 168 0.83 8.20 -30.84
C LYS A 168 0.92 7.64 -29.43
N VAL A 169 1.89 6.75 -29.21
CA VAL A 169 2.12 6.09 -27.93
C VAL A 169 3.43 6.60 -27.33
N GLU A 170 3.39 6.99 -26.06
CA GLU A 170 4.54 7.39 -25.26
C GLU A 170 4.58 6.53 -23.99
N ILE A 171 5.61 5.70 -23.84
CA ILE A 171 5.82 4.86 -22.65
C ILE A 171 6.77 5.60 -21.70
N PHE A 172 6.36 5.79 -20.45
CA PHE A 172 7.17 6.46 -19.43
C PHE A 172 8.04 5.46 -18.65
N PRO A 173 9.07 5.94 -17.95
CA PRO A 173 9.90 5.09 -17.09
C PRO A 173 9.07 4.32 -16.04
N LEU A 174 9.51 3.10 -15.77
CA LEU A 174 8.93 2.22 -14.75
C LEU A 174 9.05 2.85 -13.35
N GLN A 175 7.98 2.75 -12.58
CA GLN A 175 7.92 3.17 -11.17
C GLN A 175 7.77 1.94 -10.28
N GLU A 176 8.41 1.97 -9.11
CA GLU A 176 8.37 0.87 -8.13
C GLU A 176 7.78 1.38 -6.82
N THR A 177 6.90 0.58 -6.22
CA THR A 177 6.34 0.83 -4.90
C THR A 177 6.22 -0.46 -4.10
N LYS A 178 6.28 -0.37 -2.77
CA LYS A 178 6.14 -1.53 -1.89
C LYS A 178 4.70 -1.66 -1.43
N ILE A 179 4.10 -2.83 -1.65
CA ILE A 179 2.74 -3.16 -1.23
C ILE A 179 2.73 -4.37 -0.32
N LEU A 180 1.62 -4.59 0.39
CA LEU A 180 1.40 -5.82 1.14
C LEU A 180 1.24 -7.01 0.19
N SER A 181 1.98 -8.07 0.48
CA SER A 181 1.99 -9.32 -0.26
C SER A 181 0.83 -10.20 0.17
N ILE A 182 -0.16 -10.35 -0.72
CA ILE A 182 -1.33 -11.19 -0.48
C ILE A 182 -0.89 -12.66 -0.29
N GLY A 183 0.07 -13.14 -1.08
CA GLY A 183 0.56 -14.51 -0.96
C GLY A 183 1.25 -14.77 0.38
N LYS A 184 2.09 -13.84 0.85
CA LYS A 184 2.70 -13.95 2.18
C LYS A 184 1.65 -13.90 3.30
N LEU A 185 0.62 -13.06 3.17
CA LEU A 185 -0.49 -13.00 4.12
C LEU A 185 -1.30 -14.31 4.16
N LYS A 186 -1.61 -14.90 3.00
CA LYS A 186 -2.28 -16.22 2.92
C LYS A 186 -1.44 -17.32 3.58
N LYS A 187 -0.13 -17.33 3.34
CA LYS A 187 0.81 -18.26 3.98
C LYS A 187 0.85 -18.10 5.50
N LEU A 188 0.87 -16.85 6.00
CA LEU A 188 0.78 -16.60 7.44
C LEU A 188 -0.54 -17.08 8.04
N ARG A 189 -1.65 -16.98 7.33
CA ARG A 189 -2.94 -17.44 7.85
C ARG A 189 -3.01 -18.96 7.99
N ASN A 190 -2.31 -19.67 7.10
CA ASN A 190 -2.38 -21.13 6.99
C ASN A 190 -1.17 -21.84 7.62
N ILE A 191 -0.25 -21.11 8.24
CA ILE A 191 0.92 -21.71 8.89
C ILE A 191 0.48 -22.51 10.13
N SER A 192 1.01 -23.72 10.28
CA SER A 192 0.74 -24.51 11.48
C SER A 192 1.49 -23.92 12.68
N TYR A 193 0.97 -24.16 13.89
CA TYR A 193 1.66 -23.78 15.13
C TYR A 193 3.05 -24.44 15.24
N GLU A 194 3.17 -25.67 14.74
CA GLU A 194 4.42 -26.43 14.70
C GLU A 194 5.45 -25.79 13.75
N ASP A 195 5.01 -25.33 12.58
CA ASP A 195 5.86 -24.60 11.63
C ASP A 195 6.26 -23.22 12.16
N LEU A 196 5.37 -22.56 12.90
CA LEU A 196 5.70 -21.32 13.60
C LEU A 196 6.80 -21.54 14.64
N ILE A 197 6.66 -22.52 15.53
CA ILE A 197 7.69 -22.83 16.54
C ILE A 197 8.99 -23.28 15.89
N LYS A 198 8.92 -24.12 14.84
CA LYS A 198 10.10 -24.62 14.15
C LYS A 198 10.90 -23.49 13.47
N ASN A 199 10.22 -22.52 12.87
CA ASN A 199 10.87 -21.43 12.14
C ASN A 199 11.25 -20.24 13.03
N PHE A 200 10.50 -20.01 14.12
CA PHE A 200 10.66 -18.81 14.94
C PHE A 200 11.09 -19.09 16.38
N GLY A 201 11.16 -20.36 16.80
CA GLY A 201 11.56 -20.79 18.14
C GLY A 201 10.43 -20.72 19.18
N ASN A 202 10.77 -21.06 20.43
CA ASN A 202 9.84 -21.09 21.57
C ASN A 202 9.61 -19.67 22.17
N TYR A 203 9.49 -18.66 21.31
CA TYR A 203 9.24 -17.29 21.75
C TYR A 203 7.74 -17.03 21.75
N ASN A 204 7.25 -16.38 22.80
CA ASN A 204 5.97 -15.72 22.71
C ASN A 204 6.15 -14.53 21.75
N PHE A 205 5.36 -14.43 20.69
CA PHE A 205 5.40 -13.29 19.77
C PHE A 205 3.99 -12.71 19.60
N TYR A 206 3.94 -11.40 19.36
CA TYR A 206 2.73 -10.68 19.00
C TYR A 206 2.87 -10.24 17.54
N LEU A 207 1.87 -10.57 16.74
CA LEU A 207 1.76 -10.16 15.34
C LEU A 207 1.03 -8.82 15.29
N GLU A 208 1.76 -7.74 15.02
CA GLU A 208 1.18 -6.42 14.77
C GLU A 208 1.41 -6.04 13.31
N ILE A 209 0.32 -5.94 12.54
CA ILE A 209 0.35 -5.40 11.18
C ILE A 209 0.23 -3.88 11.33
N SER A 210 1.31 -3.15 11.09
CA SER A 210 1.29 -1.68 11.06
C SER A 210 1.35 -1.20 9.62
N GLU A 211 0.34 -0.43 9.21
CA GLU A 211 0.39 0.38 8.01
C GLU A 211 1.22 1.64 8.35
N LYS A 212 2.20 1.97 7.49
CA LYS A 212 3.05 3.14 7.64
C LYS A 212 2.67 4.21 6.63
#